data_AF-A0A955EN92-F1
#
_entry.id   AF-A0A955EN92-F1
#
_cell.length_a   1.000
_cell.length_b   1.000
_cell.length_c   1.000
_cell.angle_alpha   90.00
_cell.angle_beta   90.00
_cell.angle_gamma   90.00
#
_symmetry.space_group_name_H-M   'P 1'
#
loop_
_entity.id
_entity.type
_entity.pdbx_description
1 polymer ?
#
loop_
_entity_poly.entity_id
_entity_poly.type
_entity_poly.pdbx_seq_one_letter_code
_entity_poly.pdbx_strand_id
1 'polypeptide(L)'
;PELKFWEGLDYIGRVGVDGSPVALNLFDVSFAYSNHESFDSRYYYHMRESLWNEIFIRYMGDSVIKKQILEQLDNDMIKPESLV
;
A
#
# COMPACT_ATOMS: atom_id res chain seq x y z
N PRO A 1 -1.98 19.71 -13.84
CA PRO A 1 -2.97 18.66 -13.49
C PRO A 1 -3.28 18.71 -11.99
N GLU A 2 -4.55 18.62 -11.63
CA GLU A 2 -5.08 19.02 -10.31
C GLU A 2 -4.59 18.17 -9.13
N LEU A 3 -4.01 16.98 -9.36
CA LEU A 3 -3.59 16.06 -8.30
C LEU A 3 -2.07 15.79 -8.21
N LYS A 4 -1.23 16.56 -8.93
CA LYS A 4 0.24 16.36 -8.95
C LYS A 4 0.90 16.36 -7.57
N PHE A 5 0.33 17.09 -6.61
CA PHE A 5 0.86 17.13 -5.25
C PHE A 5 0.93 15.74 -4.60
N TRP A 6 -0.03 14.86 -4.88
CA TRP A 6 -0.17 13.54 -4.24
C TRP A 6 0.67 12.44 -4.91
N GLU A 7 1.32 12.75 -6.03
CA GLU A 7 2.11 11.79 -6.80
C GLU A 7 3.35 11.33 -6.01
N GLY A 8 3.45 10.02 -5.75
CA GLY A 8 4.57 9.43 -5.01
C GLY A 8 4.59 9.69 -3.50
N LEU A 9 3.49 10.20 -2.92
CA LEU A 9 3.34 10.43 -1.48
C LEU A 9 2.53 9.33 -0.78
N ASP A 10 2.06 8.33 -1.52
CA ASP A 10 1.12 7.32 -1.06
C ASP A 10 1.67 6.47 0.11
N TYR A 11 2.99 6.23 0.14
CA TYR A 11 3.69 5.53 1.23
C TYR A 11 4.36 6.47 2.25
N ILE A 12 4.27 7.79 2.03
CA ILE A 12 4.95 8.77 2.88
C ILE A 12 4.08 9.10 4.09
N GLY A 13 4.72 9.07 5.27
CA GLY A 13 4.11 9.52 6.51
C GLY A 13 5.16 9.91 7.53
N ARG A 14 4.73 10.63 8.57
CA ARG A 14 5.56 10.98 9.73
C ARG A 14 4.96 10.36 10.99
N VAL A 15 5.81 9.91 11.91
CA VAL A 15 5.35 9.48 13.23
C VAL A 15 4.82 10.70 14.00
N GLY A 16 3.56 10.62 14.41
CA GLY A 16 2.90 11.63 15.25
C GLY A 16 3.40 11.60 16.69
N VAL A 17 3.00 12.60 17.47
CA VAL A 17 3.37 12.72 18.90
C VAL A 17 2.80 11.59 19.76
N ASP A 18 1.69 11.00 19.33
CA ASP A 18 1.02 9.84 19.90
C ASP A 18 1.63 8.50 19.46
N GLY A 19 2.69 8.52 18.64
CA GLY A 19 3.32 7.34 18.05
C GLY A 19 2.59 6.79 16.82
N SER A 20 1.41 7.31 16.48
CA SER A 20 0.63 6.87 15.31
C SER A 20 1.05 7.65 14.05
N PRO A 21 1.08 7.04 12.86
CA PRO A 21 1.46 7.76 11.65
C PRO A 21 0.51 8.90 11.30
N VAL A 22 1.07 9.95 10.70
CA VAL A 22 0.38 11.01 9.98
C VAL A 22 0.66 10.76 8.51
N ALA A 23 -0.33 10.24 7.79
CA ALA A 23 -0.21 9.82 6.40
C ALA A 23 -0.35 11.01 5.43
N LEU A 24 0.39 10.97 4.33
CA LEU A 24 0.19 11.85 3.15
C LEU A 24 -0.52 11.12 2.00
N ASN A 25 -1.11 9.96 2.28
CA ASN A 25 -1.88 9.21 1.30
C ASN A 25 -3.21 9.91 0.99
N LEU A 26 -3.50 10.08 -0.30
CA LEU A 26 -4.69 10.81 -0.75
C LEU A 26 -6.00 10.19 -0.24
N PHE A 27 -6.11 8.86 -0.21
CA PHE A 27 -7.32 8.18 0.25
C PHE A 27 -7.51 8.32 1.75
N ASP A 28 -6.45 8.09 2.53
CA ASP A 28 -6.49 8.26 3.99
C ASP A 28 -6.95 9.68 4.37
N VAL A 29 -6.39 10.71 3.71
CA VAL A 29 -6.75 12.12 3.97
C VAL A 29 -8.16 12.44 3.48
N SER A 30 -8.52 12.02 2.26
CA SER A 30 -9.82 12.35 1.66
C SER A 30 -10.99 11.71 2.41
N PHE A 31 -10.81 10.47 2.88
CA PHE A 31 -11.81 9.76 3.67
C PHE A 31 -11.94 10.36 5.06
N ALA A 32 -10.81 10.65 5.73
CA ALA A 32 -10.84 11.31 7.03
C ALA A 32 -11.56 12.67 6.95
N TYR A 33 -11.27 13.47 5.92
CA TYR A 33 -11.95 14.74 5.68
C TYR A 33 -13.46 14.56 5.44
N SER A 34 -13.84 13.63 4.57
CA SER A 34 -15.25 13.39 4.22
C SER A 34 -16.05 12.90 5.43
N ASN A 35 -15.45 12.07 6.28
CA ASN A 35 -16.07 11.51 7.48
C ASN A 35 -15.96 12.42 8.71
N HIS A 36 -15.37 13.61 8.58
CA HIS A 36 -15.18 14.56 9.68
C HIS A 36 -14.38 13.94 10.84
N GLU A 37 -13.44 13.07 10.50
CA GLU A 37 -12.59 12.40 11.48
C GLU A 37 -11.68 13.41 12.18
N SER A 38 -11.50 13.18 13.48
CA SER A 38 -10.55 13.94 14.27
C SER A 38 -9.11 13.56 13.94
N PHE A 39 -8.16 14.40 14.33
CA PHE A 39 -6.75 14.07 14.17
C PHE A 39 -6.36 12.80 14.95
N ASP A 40 -6.94 12.56 16.12
CA ASP A 40 -6.63 11.39 16.95
C ASP A 40 -7.16 10.08 16.33
N SER A 41 -8.23 10.16 15.52
CA SER A 41 -8.83 9.04 14.79
C SER A 41 -8.43 8.96 13.31
N ARG A 42 -7.37 9.68 12.92
CA ARG A 42 -6.89 9.75 11.53
C ARG A 42 -6.58 8.38 10.94
N TYR A 43 -6.89 8.23 9.65
CA TYR A 43 -6.57 7.03 8.89
C TYR A 43 -5.11 7.05 8.43
N TYR A 44 -4.51 5.86 8.38
CA TYR A 44 -3.16 5.62 7.88
C TYR A 44 -3.02 4.20 7.29
N TYR A 45 -4.16 3.59 6.99
CA TYR A 45 -4.23 2.20 6.55
C TYR A 45 -3.62 2.05 5.15
N HIS A 46 -4.06 2.89 4.21
CA HIS A 46 -3.57 2.83 2.83
C HIS A 46 -2.09 3.22 2.74
N MET A 47 -1.66 4.19 3.54
CA MET A 47 -0.24 4.53 3.64
C MET A 47 0.61 3.35 4.12
N ARG A 48 0.15 2.60 5.13
CA ARG A 48 0.86 1.41 5.61
C ARG A 48 0.95 0.32 4.55
N GLU A 49 -0.11 0.09 3.78
CA GLU A 49 -0.09 -0.87 2.67
C GLU A 49 0.91 -0.44 1.59
N SER A 50 0.84 0.81 1.15
CA SER A 50 1.79 1.39 0.18
C SER A 50 3.24 1.28 0.66
N LEU A 51 3.50 1.58 1.94
CA LEU A 51 4.84 1.45 2.53
C LEU A 51 5.33 -0.01 2.53
N TRP A 52 4.45 -0.96 2.85
CA TRP A 52 4.80 -2.37 2.78
C TRP A 52 5.15 -2.79 1.36
N ASN A 53 4.35 -2.39 0.37
CA ASN A 53 4.62 -2.67 -1.03
C ASN A 53 5.98 -2.11 -1.47
N GLU A 54 6.29 -0.87 -1.08
CA GLU A 54 7.55 -0.22 -1.44
C GLU A 54 8.76 -0.92 -0.81
N ILE A 55 8.68 -1.28 0.47
CA ILE A 55 9.73 -2.05 1.16
C ILE A 55 9.90 -3.42 0.51
N PHE A 56 8.78 -4.11 0.24
CA PHE A 56 8.79 -5.42 -0.38
C PHE A 56 9.45 -5.38 -1.76
N ILE A 57 9.08 -4.41 -2.60
CA ILE A 57 9.64 -4.24 -3.94
C ILE A 57 11.15 -3.97 -3.87
N ARG A 58 11.56 -3.03 -3.02
CA ARG A 58 12.99 -2.69 -2.85
C ARG A 58 13.83 -3.83 -2.28
N TYR A 59 13.25 -4.63 -1.38
CA TYR A 59 13.96 -5.73 -0.73
C TYR A 59 14.11 -6.93 -1.67
N MET A 60 13.04 -7.32 -2.36
CA MET A 60 13.05 -8.50 -3.24
C MET A 60 13.74 -8.23 -4.57
N GLY A 61 13.63 -7.00 -5.09
CA GLY A 61 14.06 -6.64 -6.43
C GLY A 61 13.16 -7.18 -7.53
N ASP A 62 13.11 -6.46 -8.66
CA ASP A 62 12.17 -6.72 -9.76
C ASP A 62 12.24 -8.15 -10.31
N SER A 63 13.44 -8.74 -10.37
CA SER A 63 13.65 -10.07 -10.94
C SER A 63 13.01 -11.18 -10.11
N VAL A 64 13.01 -11.06 -8.79
CA VAL A 64 12.42 -12.06 -7.89
C VAL A 64 10.91 -11.94 -7.86
N ILE A 65 10.38 -10.71 -7.83
CA ILE A 65 8.94 -10.46 -7.88
C ILE A 65 8.34 -10.98 -9.17
N LYS A 66 8.98 -10.68 -10.32
CA LYS A 66 8.52 -11.17 -11.62
C LYS A 66 8.45 -12.69 -11.66
N LYS A 67 9.46 -13.37 -11.10
CA LYS A 67 9.48 -14.84 -11.01
C LYS A 67 8.33 -15.36 -10.15
N GLN A 68 8.12 -14.81 -8.95
CA GLN A 68 7.05 -15.24 -8.06
C GLN A 68 5.65 -14.99 -8.63
N ILE A 69 5.42 -13.88 -9.31
CA ILE A 69 4.13 -13.60 -9.98
C ILE A 69 3.88 -14.61 -11.09
N LEU A 70 4.90 -14.93 -11.91
CA LEU A 70 4.78 -15.95 -12.96
C LEU A 70 4.49 -17.33 -12.37
N GLU A 71 5.16 -17.71 -11.28
CA GLU A 71 4.91 -18.97 -10.57
C GLU A 71 3.50 -19.04 -9.98
N GLN A 72 2.99 -17.94 -9.41
CA GLN A 72 1.60 -17.88 -8.92
C GLN A 72 0.59 -18.01 -10.06
N LEU A 73 0.78 -17.28 -11.16
CA LEU A 73 -0.09 -17.38 -12.33
C LEU A 73 -0.07 -18.78 -12.95
N ASP A 74 1.10 -19.41 -13.06
CA ASP A 74 1.23 -20.78 -13.57
C ASP A 74 0.51 -21.79 -12.66
N ASN A 75 0.63 -21.64 -11.33
CA ASN A 75 -0.07 -22.49 -10.37
C ASN A 75 -1.60 -22.27 -10.39
N ASP A 76 -2.06 -21.03 -10.52
CA ASP A 76 -3.48 -20.70 -10.63
C ASP A 76 -4.09 -21.18 -11.96
N MET A 77 -3.29 -21.32 -13.02
CA MET A 77 -3.70 -21.95 -14.27
C MET A 77 -3.79 -23.49 -14.19
N ILE A 78 -3.12 -24.12 -13.23
CA ILE A 78 -3.21 -25.57 -13.01
C ILE A 78 -4.54 -25.86 -12.29
N LYS A 79 -5.52 -26.39 -13.02
CA LYS A 79 -6.82 -26.76 -12.47
C LYS A 79 -6.66 -27.76 -11.31
N PRO A 80 -7.46 -27.65 -10.23
CA PRO A 80 -7.39 -28.49 -9.02
C PRO A 80 -7.47 -30.00 -9.30
N GLU A 81 -8.05 -30.37 -10.44
CA GLU A 81 -8.28 -31.73 -10.92
C GLU A 81 -6.99 -32.52 -11.24
N SER A 82 -5.84 -31.84 -11.31
CA SER A 82 -4.54 -32.44 -11.66
C SER A 82 -3.62 -32.73 -10.47
N LEU A 83 -4.07 -32.43 -9.24
CA LEU A 83 -3.37 -32.80 -8.00
C LEU A 83 -3.94 -34.11 -7.48
N VAL A 84 -3.44 -35.23 -8.00
CA VAL A 84 -3.64 -36.60 -7.47
C VAL A 84 -2.33 -37.12 -6.91
#